data_AF-A0A9D4DD79-F1
#
_entry.id   AF-A0A9D4DD79-F1
#
_cell.length_a   1.000
_cell.length_b   1.000
_cell.length_c   1.000
_cell.angle_alpha   90.00
_cell.angle_beta   90.00
_cell.angle_gamma   90.00
#
_symmetry.space_group_name_H-M   'P 1'
#
loop_
_entity.id
_entity.type
_entity.pdbx_description
1 polymer ?
#
loop_
_entity_poly.entity_id
_entity_poly.type
_entity_poly.pdbx_seq_one_letter_code
_entity_poly.pdbx_strand_id
1 'polypeptide(L)'
;MEHVALSALRNLAIPGRCTLEHVALSALRNLAIPGRCTVEHVALSALRNRAIPGRCTVEHVALSALRNHVIPGRCRVEDVELSALRNLAIRGMYTVEHTALIALRNIEIPGRCTREHSELNALINLAMPGRCTLEHESLSALRNLAIPGRCTLEHESLSALRNHVIPGRCRVEDVELNALRNLAI
;
A
#
# COMPACT_ATOMS: atom_id res chain seq x y z
N MET A 1 -0.04 -27.62 4.43
CA MET A 1 1.14 -27.30 3.61
C MET A 1 0.84 -27.45 2.12
N GLU A 2 0.04 -26.53 1.59
CA GLU A 2 -0.04 -26.30 0.13
C GLU A 2 0.87 -25.11 -0.21
N HIS A 3 2.01 -25.38 -0.83
CA HIS A 3 2.86 -24.35 -1.42
C HIS A 3 2.45 -24.18 -2.89
N VAL A 4 2.03 -22.98 -3.27
CA VAL A 4 1.67 -22.66 -4.64
C VAL A 4 2.72 -21.72 -5.22
N ALA A 5 3.59 -22.26 -6.06
CA ALA A 5 4.55 -21.49 -6.85
C ALA A 5 4.15 -21.54 -8.32
N LEU A 6 3.79 -20.40 -8.90
CA LEU A 6 3.44 -20.30 -10.32
C LEU A 6 4.27 -19.18 -10.98
N SER A 7 4.79 -19.47 -12.17
CA SER A 7 5.55 -18.51 -12.97
C SER A 7 5.01 -18.44 -14.40
N ALA A 8 5.18 -17.29 -15.04
CA ALA A 8 4.91 -17.08 -16.47
C ALA A 8 3.47 -17.36 -16.93
N LEU A 9 2.47 -17.19 -16.06
CA LEU A 9 1.06 -17.32 -16.42
C LEU A 9 0.48 -16.03 -17.00
N ARG A 10 -0.36 -16.14 -18.03
CA ARG A 10 -1.03 -14.96 -18.61
C ARG A 10 -2.14 -14.45 -17.70
N ASN A 11 -2.96 -15.35 -17.17
CA ASN A 11 -4.07 -15.02 -16.28
C ASN A 11 -4.16 -16.07 -15.16
N LEU A 12 -4.36 -15.63 -13.92
CA LEU A 12 -4.69 -16.50 -12.80
C LEU A 12 -5.93 -15.95 -12.08
N ALA A 13 -6.93 -16.79 -11.91
CA ALA A 13 -8.13 -16.49 -11.13
C ALA A 13 -8.28 -17.53 -10.02
N ILE A 14 -8.36 -17.09 -8.77
CA ILE A 14 -8.65 -17.95 -7.62
C ILE A 14 -10.04 -17.57 -7.09
N PRO A 15 -11.12 -18.17 -7.62
CA PRO A 15 -12.47 -17.88 -7.15
C PRO A 15 -12.80 -18.61 -5.84
N GLY A 16 -13.55 -17.96 -4.96
CA GLY A 16 -14.23 -18.61 -3.85
C GLY A 16 -13.64 -18.31 -2.47
N ARG A 17 -13.69 -19.31 -1.57
CA ARG A 17 -13.02 -19.26 -0.27
C ARG A 17 -11.70 -20.00 -0.36
N CYS A 18 -10.60 -19.37 0.01
CA CYS A 18 -9.28 -19.98 -0.06
C CYS A 18 -8.48 -19.77 1.22
N THR A 19 -7.73 -20.80 1.63
CA THR A 19 -6.74 -20.77 2.71
C THR A 19 -5.43 -21.23 2.11
N LEU A 20 -4.43 -20.35 2.05
CA LEU A 20 -3.14 -20.61 1.41
C LEU A 20 -2.03 -20.25 2.41
N GLU A 21 -1.10 -21.15 2.69
CA GLU A 21 0.00 -20.87 3.63
C GLU A 21 1.15 -20.15 2.91
N HIS A 22 1.45 -20.53 1.65
CA HIS A 22 2.59 -19.95 0.91
C HIS A 22 2.31 -19.82 -0.59
N VAL A 23 2.22 -18.57 -1.07
CA VAL A 23 1.95 -18.23 -2.46
C VAL A 23 3.10 -17.41 -3.04
N ALA A 24 3.78 -17.95 -4.04
CA ALA A 24 4.80 -17.25 -4.81
C ALA A 24 4.38 -17.15 -6.28
N LEU A 25 4.08 -15.94 -6.76
CA LEU A 25 3.71 -15.71 -8.16
C LEU A 25 4.68 -14.75 -8.83
N SER A 26 5.21 -15.14 -9.99
CA SER A 26 6.11 -14.30 -10.77
C SER A 26 5.69 -14.20 -12.24
N ALA A 27 5.97 -13.05 -12.85
CA ALA A 27 5.79 -12.81 -14.29
C ALA A 27 4.35 -13.05 -14.80
N LEU A 28 3.35 -12.63 -14.00
CA LEU A 28 1.93 -12.82 -14.30
C LEU A 28 1.31 -11.57 -14.92
N ARG A 29 0.52 -11.73 -15.99
CA ARG A 29 -0.05 -10.57 -16.69
C ARG A 29 -1.41 -10.10 -16.17
N ASN A 30 -2.20 -10.96 -15.53
CA ASN A 30 -3.40 -10.57 -14.79
C ASN A 30 -3.64 -11.54 -13.63
N LEU A 31 -3.88 -11.00 -12.43
CA LEU A 31 -4.25 -11.79 -11.24
C LEU A 31 -5.58 -11.29 -10.68
N ALA A 32 -6.53 -12.21 -10.50
CA ALA A 32 -7.80 -11.94 -9.83
C ALA A 32 -8.03 -12.93 -8.68
N ILE A 33 -8.27 -12.41 -7.48
CA ILE A 33 -8.67 -13.25 -6.33
C ILE A 33 -10.03 -12.74 -5.84
N PRO A 34 -11.13 -13.11 -6.52
CA PRO A 34 -12.47 -12.76 -6.08
C PRO A 34 -12.93 -13.66 -4.94
N GLY A 35 -13.22 -13.08 -3.77
CA GLY A 35 -13.86 -13.83 -2.67
C GLY A 35 -13.37 -13.51 -1.26
N ARG A 36 -13.38 -14.51 -0.38
CA ARG A 36 -12.82 -14.43 0.98
C ARG A 36 -11.60 -15.32 1.07
N CYS A 37 -10.43 -14.75 1.24
CA CYS A 37 -9.21 -15.54 1.35
C CYS A 37 -8.42 -15.18 2.59
N THR A 38 -7.90 -16.21 3.24
CA THR A 38 -6.88 -16.09 4.27
C THR A 38 -5.59 -16.59 3.65
N VAL A 39 -4.55 -15.77 3.66
CA VAL A 39 -3.23 -16.16 3.13
C VAL A 39 -2.18 -15.83 4.18
N GLU A 40 -1.31 -16.77 4.55
CA GLU A 40 -0.26 -16.45 5.51
C GLU A 40 0.86 -15.68 4.81
N HIS A 41 1.47 -16.26 3.76
CA HIS A 41 2.56 -15.61 3.02
C HIS A 41 2.27 -15.43 1.53
N VAL A 42 2.38 -14.19 1.05
CA VAL A 42 2.24 -13.83 -0.37
C VAL A 42 3.49 -13.11 -0.86
N ALA A 43 4.18 -13.69 -1.83
CA ALA A 43 5.26 -13.04 -2.58
C ALA A 43 4.87 -12.90 -4.05
N LEU A 44 4.76 -11.66 -4.53
CA LEU A 44 4.40 -11.35 -5.91
C LEU A 44 5.46 -10.48 -6.58
N SER A 45 5.95 -10.91 -7.73
CA SER A 45 6.95 -10.17 -8.49
C SER A 45 6.60 -10.02 -9.97
N ALA A 46 6.93 -8.86 -10.54
CA ALA A 46 6.81 -8.59 -11.97
C ALA A 46 5.39 -8.82 -12.54
N LEU A 47 4.35 -8.52 -11.77
CA LEU A 47 2.96 -8.61 -12.25
C LEU A 47 2.51 -7.34 -12.97
N ARG A 48 1.65 -7.54 -13.97
CA ARG A 48 0.87 -6.48 -14.61
C ARG A 48 -0.59 -6.70 -14.19
N ASN A 49 -1.34 -5.63 -13.91
CA ASN A 49 -2.79 -5.64 -13.68
C ASN A 49 -3.33 -6.65 -12.64
N ARG A 50 -3.72 -6.15 -11.46
CA ARG A 50 -4.34 -6.97 -10.41
C ARG A 50 -5.65 -6.38 -9.91
N ALA A 51 -6.59 -7.26 -9.58
CA ALA A 51 -7.72 -6.95 -8.72
C ALA A 51 -7.85 -8.03 -7.62
N ILE A 52 -7.83 -7.63 -6.35
CA ILE A 52 -8.29 -8.49 -5.23
C ILE A 52 -9.67 -8.01 -4.78
N PRO A 53 -10.77 -8.28 -5.51
CA PRO A 53 -12.09 -7.90 -5.03
C PRO A 53 -12.52 -8.86 -3.91
N GLY A 54 -12.52 -8.40 -2.65
CA GLY A 54 -12.88 -9.31 -1.56
C GLY A 54 -12.68 -8.83 -0.12
N ARG A 55 -12.89 -9.76 0.81
CA ARG A 55 -12.34 -9.65 2.18
C ARG A 55 -11.09 -10.51 2.23
N CYS A 56 -9.96 -9.93 2.61
CA CYS A 56 -8.73 -10.68 2.76
C CYS A 56 -8.12 -10.49 4.14
N THR A 57 -7.63 -11.58 4.71
CA THR A 57 -6.68 -11.53 5.83
C THR A 57 -5.38 -12.06 5.29
N VAL A 58 -4.34 -11.25 5.31
CA VAL A 58 -3.01 -11.69 4.91
C VAL A 58 -2.04 -11.41 6.05
N GLU A 59 -1.20 -12.35 6.44
CA GLU A 59 -0.21 -12.04 7.48
C GLU A 59 0.94 -11.25 6.83
N HIS A 60 1.56 -11.80 5.80
CA HIS A 60 2.71 -11.17 5.13
C HIS A 60 2.50 -11.00 3.62
N VAL A 61 2.73 -9.79 3.14
CA VAL A 61 2.67 -9.44 1.71
C VAL A 61 3.97 -8.78 1.25
N ALA A 62 4.66 -9.42 0.32
CA ALA A 62 5.78 -8.82 -0.41
C ALA A 62 5.40 -8.62 -1.89
N LEU A 63 5.33 -7.36 -2.34
CA LEU A 63 5.03 -6.99 -3.72
C LEU A 63 6.22 -6.23 -4.33
N SER A 64 6.73 -6.70 -5.47
CA SER A 64 7.83 -6.04 -6.17
C SER A 64 7.59 -5.85 -7.67
N ALA A 65 8.02 -4.70 -8.19
CA ALA A 65 8.05 -4.40 -9.62
C ALA A 65 6.68 -4.48 -10.33
N LEU A 66 5.62 -4.05 -9.65
CA LEU A 66 4.25 -4.17 -10.13
C LEU A 66 3.76 -2.93 -10.89
N ARG A 67 2.86 -3.10 -11.87
CA ARG A 67 2.23 -1.98 -12.62
C ARG A 67 0.71 -2.10 -12.73
N ASN A 68 0.00 -1.00 -12.43
CA ASN A 68 -1.47 -0.87 -12.49
C ASN A 68 -2.21 -1.84 -11.55
N HIS A 69 -2.17 -1.56 -10.25
CA HIS A 69 -2.71 -2.46 -9.23
C HIS A 69 -3.90 -1.83 -8.55
N VAL A 70 -4.98 -2.59 -8.37
CA VAL A 70 -6.09 -2.19 -7.53
C VAL A 70 -6.27 -3.24 -6.44
N ILE A 71 -6.33 -2.78 -5.20
CA ILE A 71 -6.74 -3.59 -4.04
C ILE A 71 -8.11 -3.08 -3.60
N PRO A 72 -9.22 -3.59 -4.15
CA PRO A 72 -10.56 -3.20 -3.74
C PRO A 72 -11.12 -4.14 -2.67
N GLY A 73 -11.31 -3.67 -1.43
CA GLY A 73 -11.91 -4.54 -0.41
C GLY A 73 -11.81 -4.09 1.03
N ARG A 74 -12.12 -5.02 1.95
CA ARG A 74 -11.70 -4.94 3.35
C ARG A 74 -10.54 -5.90 3.52
N CYS A 75 -9.34 -5.39 3.73
CA CYS A 75 -8.17 -6.23 3.93
C CYS A 75 -7.48 -5.87 5.24
N ARG A 76 -7.23 -6.86 6.08
CA ARG A 76 -6.30 -6.74 7.19
C ARG A 76 -5.02 -7.40 6.76
N VAL A 77 -3.93 -6.64 6.81
CA VAL A 77 -2.59 -7.17 6.57
C VAL A 77 -1.75 -6.88 7.81
N GLU A 78 -0.90 -7.78 8.24
CA GLU A 78 0.00 -7.50 9.37
C GLU A 78 1.24 -6.79 8.82
N ASP A 79 1.95 -7.44 7.89
CA ASP A 79 3.18 -6.92 7.31
C ASP A 79 3.08 -6.74 5.79
N VAL A 80 3.42 -5.54 5.32
CA VAL A 80 3.43 -5.23 3.88
C VAL A 80 4.75 -4.60 3.46
N GLU A 81 5.42 -5.27 2.52
CA GLU A 81 6.56 -4.73 1.79
C GLU A 81 6.18 -4.47 0.33
N LEU A 82 6.17 -3.19 -0.07
CA LEU A 82 5.91 -2.77 -1.44
C LEU A 82 7.16 -2.10 -2.02
N SER A 83 7.69 -2.63 -3.11
CA SER A 83 8.84 -2.04 -3.80
C SER A 83 8.60 -1.84 -5.29
N ALA A 84 9.06 -0.70 -5.81
CA ALA A 84 9.08 -0.39 -7.25
C ALA A 84 7.70 -0.50 -7.93
N LEU A 85 6.61 -0.14 -7.25
CA LEU A 85 5.26 -0.17 -7.83
C LEU A 85 4.93 1.10 -8.60
N ARG A 86 4.11 0.96 -9.65
CA ARG A 86 3.55 2.08 -10.40
C ARG A 86 2.05 1.95 -10.55
N ASN A 87 1.33 3.05 -10.30
CA ASN A 87 -0.14 3.14 -10.38
C ASN A 87 -0.81 2.11 -9.47
N LEU A 88 -0.72 2.30 -8.15
CA LEU A 88 -1.43 1.46 -7.17
C LEU A 88 -2.59 2.26 -6.58
N ALA A 89 -3.77 1.65 -6.60
CA ALA A 89 -4.98 2.18 -5.99
C ALA A 89 -5.48 1.22 -4.90
N ILE A 90 -5.46 1.66 -3.64
CA ILE A 90 -5.98 0.89 -2.50
C ILE A 90 -7.36 1.45 -2.16
N ARG A 91 -8.42 0.69 -2.43
CA ARG A 91 -9.80 1.13 -2.22
C ARG A 91 -10.47 0.31 -1.13
N GLY A 92 -11.17 0.98 -0.22
CA GLY A 92 -11.97 0.35 0.83
C GLY A 92 -11.43 0.59 2.24
N MET A 93 -11.48 -0.43 3.10
CA MET A 93 -10.94 -0.32 4.46
C MET A 93 -9.74 -1.23 4.60
N TYR A 94 -8.63 -0.67 5.05
CA TYR A 94 -7.45 -1.47 5.32
C TYR A 94 -6.81 -1.07 6.63
N THR A 95 -6.25 -2.08 7.28
CA THR A 95 -5.45 -1.94 8.49
C THR A 95 -4.15 -2.66 8.21
N VAL A 96 -3.02 -1.97 8.42
CA VAL A 96 -1.69 -2.57 8.38
C VAL A 96 -0.90 -2.21 9.63
N GLU A 97 -0.15 -3.17 10.16
CA GLU A 97 0.63 -3.00 11.40
C GLU A 97 2.10 -2.67 11.15
N HIS A 98 2.69 -3.19 10.07
CA HIS A 98 3.99 -2.73 9.61
C HIS A 98 4.03 -2.59 8.10
N THR A 99 4.63 -1.51 7.64
CA THR A 99 4.69 -1.26 6.21
C THR A 99 6.00 -0.64 5.74
N ALA A 100 6.61 -1.24 4.74
CA ALA A 100 7.74 -0.67 4.02
C ALA A 100 7.32 -0.37 2.57
N LEU A 101 7.26 0.92 2.20
CA LEU A 101 6.95 1.36 0.84
C LEU A 101 8.17 2.03 0.22
N ILE A 102 8.74 1.42 -0.81
CA ILE A 102 9.97 1.90 -1.43
C ILE A 102 9.75 2.13 -2.93
N ALA A 103 10.17 3.31 -3.41
CA ALA A 103 10.22 3.66 -4.83
C ALA A 103 8.87 3.51 -5.55
N LEU A 104 7.80 4.00 -4.93
CA LEU A 104 6.46 3.94 -5.51
C LEU A 104 6.11 5.19 -6.31
N ARG A 105 5.31 5.01 -7.36
CA ARG A 105 4.83 6.12 -8.19
C ARG A 105 3.33 6.03 -8.45
N ASN A 106 2.64 7.17 -8.30
CA ASN A 106 1.19 7.31 -8.50
C ASN A 106 0.42 6.36 -7.59
N ILE A 107 0.41 6.67 -6.30
CA ILE A 107 -0.31 5.91 -5.28
C ILE A 107 -1.57 6.68 -4.91
N GLU A 108 -2.71 6.00 -4.99
CA GLU A 108 -4.00 6.53 -4.60
C GLU A 108 -4.63 5.66 -3.53
N ILE A 109 -5.03 6.27 -2.42
CA ILE A 109 -5.65 5.56 -1.31
C ILE A 109 -7.03 6.20 -1.01
N PRO A 110 -8.04 5.96 -1.85
CA PRO A 110 -9.41 6.38 -1.58
C PRO A 110 -10.07 5.36 -0.65
N GLY A 111 -9.93 5.57 0.67
CA GLY A 111 -10.42 4.61 1.65
C GLY A 111 -10.34 5.06 3.10
N ARG A 112 -10.60 4.13 4.02
CA ARG A 112 -10.18 4.30 5.42
C ARG A 112 -8.92 3.49 5.64
N CYS A 113 -7.94 4.12 6.27
CA CYS A 113 -6.69 3.48 6.59
C CYS A 113 -6.25 3.68 8.02
N THR A 114 -5.69 2.62 8.57
CA THR A 114 -4.91 2.67 9.80
C THR A 114 -3.58 1.99 9.49
N ARG A 115 -2.49 2.71 9.73
CA ARG A 115 -1.14 2.20 9.61
C ARG A 115 -0.41 2.49 10.90
N GLU A 116 0.07 1.43 11.51
CA GLU A 116 1.05 1.50 12.57
C GLU A 116 2.40 1.23 11.89
N HIS A 117 3.46 1.93 12.31
CA HIS A 117 4.84 1.76 11.83
C HIS A 117 5.03 1.67 10.31
N SER A 118 5.25 2.82 9.66
CA SER A 118 5.57 2.82 8.23
C SER A 118 6.92 3.45 7.90
N GLU A 119 7.62 2.85 6.95
CA GLU A 119 8.74 3.48 6.26
C GLU A 119 8.34 3.78 4.82
N LEU A 120 8.27 5.06 4.47
CA LEU A 120 7.97 5.50 3.12
C LEU A 120 9.20 6.16 2.51
N ASN A 121 9.75 5.57 1.46
CA ASN A 121 10.94 6.08 0.79
C ASN A 121 10.72 6.26 -0.72
N ALA A 122 11.13 7.41 -1.24
CA ALA A 122 11.16 7.72 -2.67
C ALA A 122 9.78 7.60 -3.35
N LEU A 123 8.76 8.18 -2.72
CA LEU A 123 7.39 8.20 -3.24
C LEU A 123 7.14 9.40 -4.15
N ILE A 124 6.53 9.16 -5.31
CA ILE A 124 6.17 10.21 -6.27
C ILE A 124 4.67 10.16 -6.52
N ASN A 125 3.96 11.25 -6.28
CA ASN A 125 2.51 11.38 -6.39
C ASN A 125 1.78 10.41 -5.45
N LEU A 126 1.70 10.76 -4.17
CA LEU A 126 0.88 10.05 -3.19
C LEU A 126 -0.38 10.88 -2.92
N ALA A 127 -1.54 10.28 -3.15
CA ALA A 127 -2.84 10.89 -2.90
C ALA A 127 -3.64 10.05 -1.91
N MET A 128 -4.03 10.66 -0.79
CA MET A 128 -4.82 10.02 0.26
C MET A 128 -6.09 10.84 0.51
N PRO A 129 -7.09 10.79 -0.39
CA PRO A 129 -8.35 11.51 -0.22
C PRO A 129 -9.28 10.91 0.86
N GLY A 130 -8.89 9.78 1.44
CA GLY A 130 -9.60 9.03 2.45
C GLY A 130 -9.53 9.56 3.89
N ARG A 131 -9.90 8.73 4.86
CA ARG A 131 -9.61 8.99 6.29
C ARG A 131 -8.48 8.09 6.72
N CYS A 132 -7.40 8.65 7.22
CA CYS A 132 -6.18 7.90 7.48
C CYS A 132 -5.54 8.24 8.82
N THR A 133 -5.28 7.23 9.63
CA THR A 133 -4.47 7.33 10.84
C THR A 133 -3.13 6.70 10.56
N LEU A 134 -2.06 7.47 10.68
CA LEU A 134 -0.67 7.05 10.49
C LEU A 134 0.08 7.31 11.80
N GLU A 135 0.66 6.26 12.37
CA GLU A 135 1.41 6.32 13.63
C GLU A 135 2.82 5.79 13.40
N HIS A 136 3.84 6.52 13.88
CA HIS A 136 5.26 6.19 13.75
C HIS A 136 5.73 6.03 12.29
N GLU A 137 5.78 7.13 11.54
CA GLU A 137 6.24 7.08 10.15
C GLU A 137 7.62 7.74 9.92
N SER A 138 8.45 7.07 9.13
CA SER A 138 9.63 7.68 8.54
C SER A 138 9.37 7.97 7.06
N LEU A 139 9.25 9.25 6.72
CA LEU A 139 8.98 9.69 5.36
C LEU A 139 10.24 10.31 4.76
N SER A 140 10.72 9.76 3.65
CA SER A 140 11.89 10.27 2.96
C SER A 140 11.68 10.40 1.44
N ALA A 141 12.16 11.52 0.89
CA ALA A 141 12.18 11.78 -0.54
C ALA A 141 10.79 11.73 -1.23
N LEU A 142 9.78 12.31 -0.58
CA LEU A 142 8.43 12.45 -1.13
C LEU A 142 8.32 13.63 -2.11
N ARG A 143 7.69 13.38 -3.26
CA ARG A 143 7.32 14.42 -4.23
C ARG A 143 5.83 14.36 -4.52
N ASN A 144 5.14 15.50 -4.41
CA ASN A 144 3.70 15.63 -4.68
C ASN A 144 2.86 14.76 -3.73
N LEU A 145 2.76 15.19 -2.48
CA LEU A 145 1.86 14.59 -1.49
C LEU A 145 0.56 15.38 -1.44
N ALA A 146 -0.58 14.70 -1.54
CA ALA A 146 -1.91 15.29 -1.43
C ALA A 146 -2.77 14.51 -0.42
N ILE A 147 -3.12 15.13 0.69
CA ILE A 147 -4.04 14.55 1.70
C ILE A 147 -5.25 15.46 1.87
N PRO A 148 -6.23 15.43 0.93
CA PRO A 148 -7.42 16.29 1.01
C PRO A 148 -8.48 15.76 1.99
N GLY A 149 -8.24 14.60 2.62
CA GLY A 149 -9.16 13.95 3.55
C GLY A 149 -9.01 14.39 5.01
N ARG A 150 -9.33 13.49 5.94
CA ARG A 150 -8.99 13.68 7.37
C ARG A 150 -7.82 12.78 7.69
N CYS A 151 -6.78 13.34 8.32
CA CYS A 151 -5.65 12.53 8.75
C CYS A 151 -5.23 12.81 10.19
N THR A 152 -4.66 11.80 10.83
CA THR A 152 -3.93 11.94 12.09
C THR A 152 -2.53 11.38 11.82
N LEU A 153 -1.51 12.20 12.05
CA LEU A 153 -0.10 11.87 11.90
C LEU A 153 0.54 12.04 13.29
N GLU A 154 1.10 10.96 13.83
CA GLU A 154 1.75 10.94 15.14
C GLU A 154 3.16 10.37 15.02
N HIS A 155 4.16 11.06 15.59
CA HIS A 155 5.57 10.65 15.60
C HIS A 155 6.16 10.43 14.20
N GLU A 156 6.30 11.50 13.42
CA GLU A 156 6.87 11.40 12.06
C GLU A 156 8.24 12.07 11.91
N SER A 157 9.15 11.38 11.22
CA SER A 157 10.39 11.97 10.71
C SER A 157 10.22 12.26 9.22
N LEU A 158 10.12 13.54 8.87
CA LEU A 158 9.86 14.02 7.52
C LEU A 158 11.13 14.59 6.89
N SER A 159 11.63 13.95 5.83
CA SER A 159 12.84 14.39 5.14
C SER A 159 12.64 14.56 3.62
N ALA A 160 13.13 15.67 3.08
CA ALA A 160 13.17 15.96 1.65
C ALA A 160 11.79 15.91 0.93
N LEU A 161 10.76 16.51 1.54
CA LEU A 161 9.45 16.67 0.88
C LEU A 161 9.42 17.86 -0.07
N ARG A 162 8.82 17.65 -1.25
CA ARG A 162 8.63 18.68 -2.26
C ARG A 162 7.21 18.68 -2.81
N ASN A 163 6.59 19.87 -2.84
CA ASN A 163 5.22 20.11 -3.29
C ASN A 163 4.21 19.25 -2.53
N HIS A 164 3.65 19.81 -1.47
CA HIS A 164 2.71 19.09 -0.63
C HIS A 164 1.53 19.98 -0.30
N VAL A 165 0.36 19.36 -0.36
CA VAL A 165 -0.91 20.00 -0.05
C VAL A 165 -1.62 19.10 0.94
N ILE A 166 -1.91 19.63 2.11
CA ILE A 166 -2.71 18.95 3.13
C ILE A 166 -3.99 19.76 3.32
N PRO A 167 -4.90 19.86 2.32
CA PRO A 167 -6.04 20.76 2.38
C PRO A 167 -7.21 20.19 3.21
N GLY A 168 -6.89 19.47 4.29
CA GLY A 168 -7.82 18.70 5.10
C GLY A 168 -7.72 19.02 6.59
N ARG A 169 -8.62 18.46 7.41
CA ARG A 169 -8.43 18.47 8.87
C ARG A 169 -7.41 17.38 9.21
N CYS A 170 -6.14 17.77 9.20
CA CYS A 170 -5.05 16.91 9.61
C CYS A 170 -4.52 17.34 10.97
N ARG A 171 -4.48 16.39 11.91
CA ARG A 171 -3.86 16.59 13.22
C ARG A 171 -2.45 16.00 13.14
N VAL A 172 -1.46 16.80 13.53
CA VAL A 172 -0.05 16.46 13.41
C VAL A 172 0.57 16.65 14.79
N GLU A 173 1.11 15.58 15.36
CA GLU A 173 1.76 15.56 16.67
C GLU A 173 3.18 14.98 16.52
N ASP A 174 4.15 15.64 17.16
CA ASP A 174 5.56 15.22 17.21
C ASP A 174 6.20 14.92 15.85
N VAL A 175 6.42 15.98 15.05
CA VAL A 175 7.02 15.86 13.72
C VAL A 175 8.36 16.55 13.62
N GLU A 176 9.39 15.78 13.25
CA GLU A 176 10.71 16.28 12.91
C GLU A 176 10.78 16.61 11.41
N LEU A 177 10.92 17.89 11.09
CA LEU A 177 10.92 18.40 9.71
C LEU A 177 12.33 18.73 9.24
N ASN A 178 12.86 17.96 8.28
CA ASN A 178 14.14 18.21 7.63
C ASN A 178 13.96 18.48 6.12
N ALA A 179 14.30 19.69 5.68
CA ALA A 179 14.30 20.12 4.28
C ALA A 179 12.94 20.04 3.55
N LEU A 180 12.01 20.93 3.90
CA LEU A 180 10.75 21.13 3.17
C LEU A 180 10.87 22.20 2.07
N ARG A 181 10.21 21.99 0.93
CA ARG A 181 9.95 23.04 -0.07
C ARG A 181 8.49 23.01 -0.54
N ASN A 182 7.86 24.19 -0.56
CA ASN A 182 6.47 24.43 -1.01
C ASN A 182 5.43 23.69 -0.15
N LEU A 183 5.32 24.05 1.12
CA LEU A 183 4.26 23.62 2.03
C LEU A 183 3.04 24.52 1.86
N ALA A 184 1.92 23.94 1.45
CA ALA A 184 0.60 24.57 1.56
C ALA A 184 -0.22 23.76 2.58
N ILE A 185 -0.39 24.33 3.78
CA ILE A 185 -1.33 23.88 4.81
C ILE A 185 -2.69 24.50 4.49
#